data_AF-A0A535CJZ5-F1
#
_entry.id   AF-A0A535CJZ5-F1
#
_cell.length_a   1.000
_cell.length_b   1.000
_cell.length_c   1.000
_cell.angle_alpha   90.00
_cell.angle_beta   90.00
_cell.angle_gamma   90.00
#
_symmetry.space_group_name_H-M   'P 1'
#
loop_
_entity.id
_entity.type
_entity.pdbx_description
1 polymer ?
#
loop_
_entity_poly.entity_id
_entity_poly.type
_entity_poly.pdbx_seq_one_letter_code
_entity_poly.pdbx_strand_id
1 'polypeptide(L)'
;MRPAVRLARETAAPNDVATQVEWRIAEAPLAADEGRLAEAELLVGEALALVQPTDFLELRGQAYEALAHVEARAGRPEDWRRGLEQAVAEHRRKGNIVEEQRIGGLLGGPPPTPSAQAVVSKP
;
A
#
# COMPACT_ATOMS: atom_id res chain seq x y z
N MET A 1 -3.78 9.40 -13.08
CA MET A 1 -3.44 10.07 -11.81
C MET A 1 -4.53 11.06 -11.41
N ARG A 2 -5.12 10.90 -10.21
CA ARG A 2 -6.22 11.77 -9.73
C ARG A 2 -5.69 13.17 -9.34
N PRO A 3 -6.51 14.24 -9.42
CA PRO A 3 -6.04 15.62 -9.17
C PRO A 3 -5.38 15.83 -7.79
N ALA A 4 -5.92 15.19 -6.75
CA ALA A 4 -5.39 15.29 -5.39
C ALA A 4 -3.99 14.66 -5.23
N VAL A 5 -3.74 13.50 -5.85
CA VAL A 5 -2.43 12.82 -5.81
C VAL A 5 -1.37 13.66 -6.53
N ARG A 6 -1.75 14.27 -7.67
CA ARG A 6 -0.85 15.18 -8.42
C ARG A 6 -0.47 16.39 -7.59
N LEU A 7 -1.44 17.03 -6.94
CA LEU A 7 -1.20 18.20 -6.11
C LEU A 7 -0.25 17.84 -4.95
N ALA A 8 -0.52 16.75 -4.22
CA ALA A 8 0.34 16.30 -3.13
C ALA A 8 1.79 16.05 -3.57
N ARG A 9 2.00 15.41 -4.73
CA ARG A 9 3.34 15.17 -5.31
C ARG A 9 4.08 16.47 -5.66
N GLU A 10 3.37 17.46 -6.17
CA GLU A 10 3.95 18.72 -6.66
C GLU A 10 4.20 19.75 -5.54
N THR A 11 3.44 19.71 -4.44
CA THR A 11 3.47 20.74 -3.40
C THR A 11 4.07 20.30 -2.06
N ALA A 12 4.25 19.00 -1.83
CA ALA A 12 4.81 18.52 -0.56
C ALA A 12 6.26 18.99 -0.38
N ALA A 13 6.54 19.70 0.72
CA ALA A 13 7.91 19.95 1.12
C ALA A 13 8.62 18.60 1.37
N PRO A 14 9.92 18.44 1.03
CA PRO A 14 10.66 17.19 1.23
C PRO A 14 10.64 16.66 2.68
N ASN A 15 10.28 17.52 3.63
CA ASN A 15 10.28 17.24 5.06
C ASN A 15 8.89 16.84 5.59
N ASP A 16 7.83 16.96 4.78
CA ASP A 16 6.49 16.50 5.15
C ASP A 16 6.35 15.01 4.84
N VAL A 17 6.84 14.19 5.77
CA VAL A 17 6.84 12.73 5.66
C VAL A 17 5.43 12.18 5.44
N ALA A 18 4.40 12.75 6.10
CA ALA A 18 3.04 12.26 5.99
C ALA A 18 2.52 12.41 4.55
N THR A 19 2.57 13.63 4.01
CA THR A 19 2.10 13.88 2.63
C THR A 19 2.91 13.07 1.61
N GLN A 20 4.24 12.94 1.80
CA GLN A 20 5.09 12.17 0.90
C GLN A 20 4.75 10.67 0.90
N VAL A 21 4.32 10.12 2.02
CA VAL A 21 3.92 8.71 2.11
C VAL A 21 2.51 8.53 1.56
N GLU A 22 1.56 9.41 1.91
CA GLU A 22 0.15 9.31 1.53
C GLU A 22 -0.07 9.20 0.01
N TRP A 23 0.59 10.04 -0.79
CA TRP A 23 0.41 9.97 -2.25
C TRP A 23 0.98 8.67 -2.83
N ARG A 24 2.09 8.16 -2.26
CA ARG A 24 2.73 6.92 -2.72
C ARG A 24 1.88 5.70 -2.41
N ILE A 25 1.36 5.60 -1.19
CA ILE A 25 0.51 4.47 -0.78
C ILE A 25 -0.87 4.51 -1.48
N ALA A 26 -1.31 5.67 -1.96
CA ALA A 26 -2.49 5.79 -2.82
C ALA A 26 -2.22 5.38 -4.28
N GLU A 27 -1.03 5.69 -4.83
CA GLU A 27 -0.68 5.41 -6.22
C GLU A 27 -0.16 3.98 -6.44
N ALA A 28 0.55 3.40 -5.47
CA ALA A 28 1.15 2.06 -5.62
C ALA A 28 0.11 0.94 -5.91
N PRO A 29 -1.02 0.84 -5.20
CA PRO A 29 -2.05 -0.15 -5.52
C PRO A 29 -2.65 0.05 -6.92
N LEU A 30 -2.83 1.31 -7.35
CA LEU A 30 -3.34 1.63 -8.68
C LEU A 30 -2.35 1.20 -9.78
N ALA A 31 -1.06 1.49 -9.60
CA ALA A 31 -0.01 1.05 -10.50
C ALA A 31 0.05 -0.49 -10.58
N ALA A 32 -0.10 -1.18 -9.45
CA ALA A 32 -0.13 -2.64 -9.40
C ALA A 32 -1.37 -3.24 -10.09
N ASP A 33 -2.54 -2.64 -9.89
CA ASP A 33 -3.78 -3.02 -10.58
C ASP A 33 -3.67 -2.87 -12.10
N GLU A 34 -2.93 -1.86 -12.56
CA GLU A 34 -2.64 -1.60 -13.97
C GLU A 34 -1.44 -2.42 -14.51
N GLY A 35 -0.90 -3.35 -13.71
CA GLY A 35 0.20 -4.25 -14.09
C GLY A 35 1.59 -3.62 -14.10
N ARG A 36 1.72 -2.35 -13.69
CA ARG A 36 3.02 -1.66 -13.55
C ARG A 36 3.68 -1.99 -12.22
N LEU A 37 4.00 -3.28 -12.03
CA LEU A 37 4.52 -3.81 -10.77
C LEU A 37 5.82 -3.14 -10.32
N ALA A 38 6.76 -2.88 -11.23
CA ALA A 38 8.03 -2.23 -10.88
C ALA A 38 7.83 -0.80 -10.33
N GLU A 39 6.87 -0.05 -10.86
CA GLU A 39 6.53 1.28 -10.35
C GLU A 39 5.85 1.17 -8.97
N ALA A 40 4.93 0.23 -8.82
CA ALA A 40 4.24 -0.01 -7.56
C ALA A 40 5.21 -0.41 -6.43
N GLU A 41 6.15 -1.31 -6.72
CA GLU A 41 7.20 -1.75 -5.80
C GLU A 41 8.13 -0.59 -5.39
N LEU A 42 8.51 0.27 -6.33
CA LEU A 42 9.29 1.46 -6.02
C LEU A 42 8.53 2.42 -5.10
N LEU A 43 7.28 2.74 -5.45
CA LEU A 43 6.44 3.66 -4.67
C LEU A 43 6.23 3.18 -3.24
N VAL A 44 5.90 1.90 -3.05
CA VAL A 44 5.67 1.35 -1.71
C VAL A 44 6.97 1.19 -0.92
N GLY A 45 8.07 0.87 -1.59
CA GLY A 45 9.41 0.85 -0.97
C GLY A 45 9.83 2.22 -0.45
N GLU A 46 9.63 3.28 -1.23
CA GLU A 46 9.90 4.66 -0.81
C GLU A 46 8.98 5.08 0.34
N ALA A 47 7.69 4.76 0.27
CA ALA A 47 6.73 5.04 1.34
C ALA A 47 7.17 4.38 2.67
N LEU A 48 7.54 3.10 2.63
CA LEU A 48 8.01 2.37 3.81
C LEU A 48 9.30 2.95 4.36
N ALA A 49 10.27 3.30 3.52
CA ALA A 49 11.52 3.92 3.93
C ALA A 49 11.29 5.27 4.65
N LEU A 50 10.32 6.05 4.19
CA LEU A 50 9.96 7.33 4.79
C LEU A 50 9.21 7.18 6.12
N VAL A 51 8.28 6.23 6.23
CA VAL A 51 7.40 6.12 7.40
C VAL A 51 7.95 5.24 8.53
N GLN A 52 8.76 4.22 8.21
CA GLN A 52 9.33 3.30 9.21
C GLN A 52 10.16 3.95 10.34
N PRO A 53 10.86 5.08 10.18
CA PRO A 53 11.54 5.73 11.31
C PRO A 53 10.62 6.58 12.19
N THR A 54 9.37 6.85 11.78
CA THR A 54 8.46 7.80 12.46
C THR A 54 7.52 7.13 13.44
N ASP A 55 6.96 7.80 14.43
CA ASP A 55 5.89 7.24 15.27
C ASP A 55 4.49 7.25 14.63
N PHE A 56 4.40 7.44 13.30
CA PHE A 56 3.14 7.48 12.56
C PHE A 56 2.57 6.08 12.33
N LEU A 57 2.22 5.39 13.41
CA LEU A 57 1.76 3.98 13.41
C LEU A 57 0.59 3.73 12.45
N GLU A 58 -0.32 4.70 12.31
CA GLU A 58 -1.42 4.61 11.33
C GLU A 58 -0.90 4.51 9.91
N LEU A 59 0.00 5.43 9.55
CA LEU A 59 0.52 5.56 8.20
C LEU A 59 1.47 4.40 7.85
N ARG A 60 2.18 3.86 8.86
CA ARG A 60 2.94 2.61 8.72
C ARG A 60 2.02 1.44 8.39
N GLY A 61 0.91 1.30 9.11
CA GLY A 61 -0.10 0.27 8.86
C GLY A 61 -0.63 0.33 7.43
N GLN A 62 -1.02 1.53 6.99
CA GLN A 62 -1.50 1.77 5.62
C GLN A 62 -0.42 1.48 4.55
N ALA A 63 0.85 1.81 4.83
CA ALA A 63 1.95 1.51 3.91
C ALA A 63 2.20 -0.01 3.77
N TYR A 64 2.08 -0.77 4.87
CA TYR A 64 2.15 -2.24 4.81
C TYR A 64 0.94 -2.88 4.13
N GLU A 65 -0.25 -2.29 4.25
CA GLU A 65 -1.41 -2.74 3.48
C GLU A 65 -1.24 -2.48 1.98
N ALA A 66 -0.71 -1.30 1.61
CA ALA A 66 -0.35 -1.02 0.22
C ALA A 66 0.68 -2.02 -0.30
N LEU A 67 1.69 -2.39 0.50
CA LEU A 67 2.67 -3.43 0.13
C LEU A 67 1.96 -4.75 -0.12
N ALA A 68 1.11 -5.20 0.81
CA ALA A 68 0.36 -6.43 0.64
C ALA A 68 -0.45 -6.43 -0.67
N HIS A 69 -1.10 -5.33 -1.03
CA HIS A 69 -1.80 -5.21 -2.30
C HIS A 69 -0.86 -5.42 -3.50
N VAL A 70 0.30 -4.75 -3.52
CA VAL A 70 1.30 -4.91 -4.58
C VAL A 70 1.77 -6.37 -4.68
N GLU A 71 2.07 -7.00 -3.55
CA GLU A 71 2.49 -8.40 -3.46
C GLU A 71 1.42 -9.37 -3.99
N ALA A 72 0.14 -9.11 -3.69
CA ALA A 72 -0.97 -9.90 -4.24
C ALA A 72 -1.04 -9.80 -5.77
N ARG A 73 -0.88 -8.59 -6.33
CA ARG A 73 -0.87 -8.39 -7.79
C ARG A 73 0.36 -8.97 -8.47
N ALA A 74 1.48 -9.02 -7.76
CA ALA A 74 2.70 -9.67 -8.22
C ALA A 74 2.66 -11.20 -8.12
N GLY A 75 1.60 -11.78 -7.56
CA GLY A 75 1.46 -13.22 -7.40
C GLY A 75 2.38 -13.81 -6.32
N ARG A 76 2.67 -13.03 -5.27
CA ARG A 76 3.54 -13.42 -4.14
C ARG A 76 2.69 -13.57 -2.86
N PRO A 77 1.96 -14.70 -2.70
CA PRO A 77 0.99 -14.87 -1.62
C PRO A 77 1.62 -14.87 -0.22
N GLU A 78 2.84 -15.38 -0.07
CA GLU A 78 3.55 -15.37 1.21
C GLU A 78 3.90 -13.95 1.64
N ASP A 79 4.31 -13.10 0.69
CA ASP A 79 4.69 -11.71 0.96
C ASP A 79 3.45 -10.82 1.15
N TRP A 80 2.35 -11.09 0.44
CA TRP A 80 1.03 -10.51 0.74
C TRP A 80 0.63 -10.75 2.20
N ARG A 81 0.72 -12.01 2.66
CA ARG A 81 0.39 -12.37 4.05
C ARG A 81 1.30 -11.63 5.03
N ARG A 82 2.60 -11.57 4.77
CA ARG A 82 3.57 -10.85 5.61
C ARG A 82 3.23 -9.36 5.69
N GLY A 83 2.85 -8.73 4.58
CA GLY A 83 2.42 -7.33 4.55
C GLY A 83 1.21 -7.08 5.45
N LEU A 84 0.18 -7.92 5.35
CA LEU A 84 -1.01 -7.80 6.22
C LEU A 84 -0.68 -8.04 7.70
N GLU A 85 0.23 -8.97 8.02
CA GLU A 85 0.68 -9.21 9.39
C GLU A 85 1.39 -7.99 9.99
N GLN A 86 2.23 -7.30 9.21
CA GLN A 86 2.85 -6.06 9.64
C GLN A 86 1.82 -4.94 9.82
N ALA A 87 0.85 -4.81 8.91
CA ALA A 87 -0.21 -3.83 9.04
C ALA A 87 -1.04 -4.04 10.32
N VAL A 88 -1.42 -5.29 10.62
CA VAL A 88 -2.08 -5.67 11.88
C VAL A 88 -1.24 -5.29 13.10
N ALA A 89 0.07 -5.55 13.07
CA ALA A 89 0.95 -5.23 14.18
C ALA A 89 1.02 -3.72 14.46
N GLU A 90 1.10 -2.88 13.41
CA GLU A 90 1.14 -1.42 13.56
C GLU A 90 -0.21 -0.86 14.05
N HIS A 91 -1.35 -1.32 13.53
CA HIS A 91 -2.67 -0.90 14.00
C HIS A 91 -2.95 -1.36 15.43
N ARG A 92 -2.54 -2.58 15.80
CA ARG A 92 -2.60 -3.07 17.19
C ARG A 92 -1.77 -2.18 18.11
N ARG A 93 -0.55 -1.82 17.72
CA ARG A 93 0.34 -0.95 18.50
C ARG A 93 -0.25 0.45 18.69
N LYS A 94 -0.96 0.97 17.68
CA LYS A 94 -1.73 2.22 17.77
C LYS A 94 -2.95 2.11 18.69
N GLY A 95 -3.50 0.91 18.85
CA GLY A 95 -4.81 0.67 19.48
C GLY A 95 -5.98 0.84 18.51
N ASN A 96 -5.73 0.80 17.19
CA ASN A 96 -6.77 0.87 16.16
C ASN A 96 -7.40 -0.51 15.92
N ILE A 97 -8.31 -0.90 16.81
CA ILE A 97 -8.95 -2.23 16.82
C ILE A 97 -9.77 -2.47 15.54
N VAL A 98 -10.38 -1.42 14.96
CA VAL A 98 -11.22 -1.52 13.77
C VAL A 98 -10.38 -1.96 12.56
N GLU A 99 -9.25 -1.29 12.32
CA GLU A 99 -8.35 -1.64 11.22
C GLU A 99 -7.66 -2.98 11.48
N GLU A 100 -7.23 -3.26 12.72
CA GLU A 100 -6.69 -4.57 13.09
C GLU A 100 -7.65 -5.70 12.72
N GLN A 101 -8.93 -5.60 13.07
CA GLN A 101 -9.92 -6.63 12.78
C GLN A 101 -10.22 -6.74 11.28
N ARG A 102 -10.35 -5.61 10.57
CA ARG A 102 -10.61 -5.59 9.13
C ARG A 102 -9.50 -6.30 8.36
N ILE A 103 -8.25 -5.96 8.66
CA ILE A 103 -7.08 -6.54 7.99
C ILE A 103 -6.88 -7.99 8.43
N GLY A 104 -7.09 -8.29 9.72
CA GLY A 104 -7.05 -9.66 10.23
C GLY A 104 -8.04 -10.61 9.54
N GLY A 105 -9.22 -10.10 9.15
CA GLY A 105 -10.18 -10.87 8.36
C GLY A 105 -9.66 -11.29 6.98
N LEU A 106 -8.78 -10.49 6.36
CA LEU A 106 -8.19 -10.80 5.05
C LEU A 106 -7.22 -11.99 5.11
N LEU A 107 -6.50 -12.15 6.23
CA LEU A 107 -5.57 -13.27 6.45
C LEU A 107 -6.26 -14.64 6.44
N GLY A 108 -7.58 -14.69 6.63
CA GLY A 108 -8.37 -15.93 6.57
C GLY A 108 -8.69 -16.41 5.15
N GLY A 109 -8.37 -15.62 4.12
CA GLY A 109 -8.62 -15.95 2.72
C GLY A 109 -7.33 -15.99 1.87
N PRO A 110 -7.40 -16.45 0.62
CA PRO A 110 -6.31 -16.28 -0.34
C PRO A 110 -6.18 -14.81 -0.77
N PRO A 111 -5.01 -14.36 -1.26
CA PRO A 111 -4.88 -13.01 -1.82
C PRO A 111 -5.88 -12.78 -2.97
N PRO A 112 -6.37 -11.54 -3.13
CA PRO A 112 -7.24 -11.21 -4.24
C PRO A 112 -6.49 -11.38 -5.57
N THR A 113 -6.97 -12.28 -6.42
CA THR A 113 -6.39 -12.50 -7.75
C THR A 113 -6.47 -11.23 -8.62
N PRO A 114 -5.45 -10.94 -9.44
CA PRO A 114 -5.53 -9.88 -10.45
C PRO A 114 -6.77 -10.09 -11.32
N SER A 115 -7.67 -9.10 -11.36
CA SER A 115 -8.83 -9.17 -12.25
C SER A 115 -8.34 -9.24 -13.69
N ALA A 116 -8.81 -10.23 -14.46
CA ALA A 116 -8.47 -10.47 -15.86
C ALA A 116 -8.84 -9.32 -16.83
N GLN A 117 -9.36 -8.20 -16.33
CA GLN A 117 -9.84 -7.06 -17.14
C GLN A 117 -8.72 -6.16 -17.69
N ALA A 118 -7.45 -6.35 -17.28
CA ALA A 118 -6.33 -5.57 -17.81
C ALA A 118 -5.84 -6.01 -19.22
N VAL A 119 -6.36 -7.11 -19.78
CA VAL A 119 -5.91 -7.63 -21.09
C VAL A 119 -6.77 -7.13 -22.27
N VAL A 120 -7.89 -6.45 -22.02
CA VAL A 120 -8.70 -5.85 -23.08
C VAL A 120 -8.42 -4.36 -23.17
N SER A 121 -7.30 -4.03 -23.79
CA SER A 121 -7.16 -2.78 -24.53
C SER A 121 -6.33 -3.07 -25.77
N LYS A 122 -7.05 -3.32 -26.87
CA LYS A 122 -6.56 -3.44 -28.24
C LYS A 122 -7.68 -2.95 -29.17
N PRO A 123 -7.43 -2.36 -30.35
CA PRO A 123 -6.14 -2.06 -31.00
C PRO A 123 -5.73 -0.58 -31.00
#